data_AF-A0A1G2HQZ8-F1
#
_entry.id   AF-A0A1G2HQZ8-F1
#
_cell.length_a   1.000
_cell.length_b   1.000
_cell.length_c   1.000
_cell.angle_alpha   90.00
_cell.angle_beta   90.00
_cell.angle_gamma   90.00
#
_symmetry.space_group_name_H-M   'P 1'
#
loop_
_entity.id
_entity.type
_entity.pdbx_description
1 polymer ?
#
loop_
_entity_poly.entity_id
_entity_poly.type
_entity_poly.pdbx_seq_one_letter_code
_entity_poly.pdbx_strand_id
1 'polypeptide(L)' 'MKDYDVLDTFFCNNLSIGKVMRRMYAYFKKHTAITDAMHVSLGLGIGLLIAGSVWFYVGFVFIIIGLLGHIYAFIRGGE' A
#
# COMPACT_ATOMS: atom_id res chain seq x y z
N MET A 1 3.14 22.57 -6.69
CA MET A 1 4.58 22.35 -6.37
C MET A 1 4.88 22.56 -4.87
N LYS A 2 3.89 22.44 -3.96
CA LYS A 2 4.04 22.69 -2.51
C LYS A 2 3.80 21.44 -1.63
N ASP A 3 3.01 20.47 -2.10
CA ASP A 3 2.69 19.27 -1.31
C ASP A 3 3.86 18.28 -1.19
N TYR A 4 4.73 18.21 -2.21
CA TYR A 4 5.93 17.38 -2.16
C TYR A 4 6.86 17.81 -1.02
N ASP A 5 6.99 19.13 -0.78
CA ASP A 5 7.85 19.66 0.29
C ASP A 5 7.37 19.28 1.68
N VAL A 6 6.05 19.21 1.92
CA VAL A 6 5.49 18.88 3.25
C VAL A 6 5.67 17.40 3.57
N LEU A 7 5.40 16.53 2.59
CA LEU A 7 5.59 15.08 2.73
C LEU A 7 7.08 14.71 2.82
N ASP A 8 7.94 15.32 2.01
CA ASP A 8 9.39 15.10 2.11
C ASP A 8 9.94 15.60 3.44
N THR A 9 9.49 16.76 3.94
CA THR A 9 9.88 17.26 5.27
C THR A 9 9.40 16.32 6.38
N PHE A 10 8.19 15.78 6.26
CA PHE A 10 7.65 14.82 7.23
C PHE A 10 8.44 13.49 7.23
N PHE A 11 8.80 12.98 6.05
CA PHE A 11 9.62 11.76 5.92
C PHE A 11 11.07 11.98 6.36
N CYS A 12 11.64 13.17 6.14
CA CYS A 12 12.95 13.55 6.65
C CYS A 12 12.96 13.67 8.18
N ASN A 13 11.90 14.21 8.78
CA ASN A 13 11.79 14.34 10.24
C ASN A 13 11.47 13.00 10.93
N ASN A 14 10.77 12.08 10.27
CA ASN A 14 10.51 10.73 10.77
C ASN A 14 11.33 9.69 10.00
N LEU A 15 12.60 9.55 10.41
CA LEU A 15 13.59 8.67 9.77
C LEU A 15 13.08 7.23 9.55
N SER A 16 12.25 6.71 10.47
CA SER A 16 11.64 5.38 10.36
C SER A 16 10.57 5.31 9.26
N ILE A 17 9.69 6.31 9.17
CA ILE A 17 8.62 6.37 8.17
C ILE A 17 9.21 6.61 6.78
N GLY A 18 10.17 7.53 6.67
CA GLY A 18 10.87 7.79 5.41
C GLY A 18 11.60 6.56 4.86
N LYS A 19 12.23 5.76 5.73
CA LYS A 19 12.87 4.49 5.32
C LYS A 19 11.86 3.46 4.81
N VAL A 20 10.70 3.34 5.48
CA VAL A 20 9.61 2.43 5.05
C VAL A 20 9.08 2.84 3.68
N MET A 21 8.72 4.11 3.51
CA MET A 21 8.19 4.63 2.24
C MET A 21 9.20 4.49 1.12
N ARG A 22 10.48 4.80 1.37
CA ARG A 22 11.54 4.64 0.37
C ARG A 22 11.70 3.19 -0.09
N ARG A 23 11.68 2.22 0.84
CA ARG A 23 11.75 0.78 0.49
C ARG A 23 10.55 0.36 -0.35
N MET A 24 9.35 0.69 0.10
CA MET A 24 8.13 0.36 -0.64
C MET A 24 8.11 1.00 -2.03
N TYR A 25 8.49 2.28 -2.13
CA TYR A 25 8.58 2.99 -3.39
C TYR A 25 9.59 2.36 -4.36
N ALA A 26 10.76 1.94 -3.87
CA ALA A 26 11.77 1.26 -4.68
C ALA A 26 11.23 -0.04 -5.28
N TYR A 27 10.45 -0.81 -4.52
CA TYR A 27 9.79 -2.02 -5.00
C TYR A 27 8.66 -1.72 -5.99
N PHE A 28 7.75 -0.80 -5.63
CA PHE A 28 6.59 -0.45 -6.45
C PHE A 28 6.97 0.15 -7.81
N LYS A 29 8.08 0.90 -7.87
CA LYS A 29 8.62 1.44 -9.12
C LYS A 29 9.06 0.34 -10.10
N LYS A 30 9.57 -0.79 -9.60
CA LYS A 30 9.99 -1.93 -10.42
C LYS A 30 8.82 -2.88 -10.75
N HIS A 31 7.80 -2.91 -9.90
CA HIS A 31 6.70 -3.87 -10.00
C HIS A 31 5.33 -3.19 -10.08
N THR A 32 5.18 -2.23 -11.00
CA THR A 32 3.95 -1.45 -11.19
C THR A 32 2.70 -2.31 -11.35
N ALA A 33 2.78 -3.42 -12.10
CA ALA A 33 1.66 -4.34 -12.29
C ALA A 33 1.20 -5.01 -10.97
N ILE A 34 2.15 -5.34 -10.09
CA ILE A 34 1.83 -5.91 -8.77
C ILE A 34 1.20 -4.81 -7.90
N THR A 35 1.76 -3.60 -7.91
CA THR A 35 1.23 -2.43 -7.20
C THR A 35 -0.21 -2.14 -7.59
N ASP A 36 -0.51 -2.16 -8.88
CA ASP A 36 -1.86 -1.93 -9.41
C ASP A 36 -2.83 -3.03 -8.95
N ALA A 37 -2.44 -4.31 -9.10
CA ALA A 37 -3.24 -5.44 -8.64
C ALA A 37 -3.53 -5.39 -7.13
N MET A 38 -2.57 -4.95 -6.31
CA MET A 38 -2.76 -4.77 -4.86
C MET A 38 -3.75 -3.64 -4.55
N HIS A 39 -3.67 -2.51 -5.26
CA HIS A 39 -4.58 -1.38 -5.05
C HIS A 39 -5.99 -1.67 -5.55
N VAL A 40 -6.11 -2.37 -6.69
CA VAL A 40 -7.41 -2.86 -7.19
C VAL A 40 -8.01 -3.86 -6.19
N SER A 41 -7.20 -4.77 -5.64
CA SER A 41 -7.65 -5.71 -4.60
C SER A 41 -8.13 -4.99 -3.33
N LEU A 42 -7.40 -3.98 -2.85
CA LEU A 42 -7.81 -3.16 -1.71
C LEU A 42 -9.09 -2.38 -1.99
N GLY A 43 -9.19 -1.73 -3.15
CA GLY A 43 -10.37 -0.97 -3.55
C GLY A 43 -11.61 -1.87 -3.69
N LEU A 44 -11.44 -3.06 -4.27
CA LEU A 44 -12.49 -4.07 -4.37
C LEU A 44 -12.88 -4.61 -3.00
N GLY A 45 -11.92 -4.85 -2.11
CA GLY A 45 -12.18 -5.28 -0.73
C GLY A 45 -13.00 -4.26 0.06
N ILE A 46 -12.65 -2.97 -0.04
CA ILE A 46 -13.41 -1.87 0.56
C ILE A 46 -14.81 -1.78 -0.08
N GLY A 47 -14.90 -1.86 -1.41
CA GLY A 47 -16.18 -1.84 -2.12
C GLY A 47 -17.12 -2.96 -1.68
N LEU A 48 -16.60 -4.18 -1.50
CA LEU A 48 -17.36 -5.33 -1.00
C LEU A 48 -17.77 -5.19 0.47
N LEU A 49 -16.91 -4.60 1.31
CA LEU A 49 -17.27 -4.29 2.70
C LEU A 49 -18.42 -3.27 2.78
N ILE A 50 -18.42 -2.26 1.90
CA ILE A 50 -19.50 -1.27 1.80
C ILE A 50 -20.77 -1.89 1.19
N ALA A 51 -20.63 -2.79 0.22
CA ALA A 51 -21.76 -3.44 -0.46
C ALA A 51 -22.61 -4.34 0.45
N GLY A 52 -22.12 -4.70 1.64
CA GLY A 52 -22.92 -5.25 2.74
C GLY A 52 -22.51 -6.65 3.21
N SER A 53 -23.27 -7.14 4.20
CA SER A 53 -22.96 -8.33 5.03
C SER A 53 -22.58 -9.60 4.24
N VAL A 54 -23.26 -9.88 3.13
CA VAL A 54 -23.03 -11.10 2.33
C VAL A 54 -21.60 -11.17 1.79
N TRP A 55 -21.00 -10.02 1.49
CA TRP A 55 -19.66 -9.91 0.92
C TRP A 55 -18.60 -9.54 1.96
N PHE A 56 -18.97 -9.45 3.23
CA PHE A 56 -18.08 -8.97 4.29
C PHE A 56 -16.79 -9.79 4.37
N TYR A 57 -16.91 -11.12 4.46
CA TYR A 57 -15.76 -12.01 4.54
C TYR A 57 -14.90 -11.97 3.28
N VAL A 58 -15.53 -11.87 2.11
CA VAL A 58 -14.82 -11.78 0.83
C VAL A 58 -14.04 -10.46 0.75
N GLY A 59 -14.68 -9.34 1.09
CA GLY A 59 -14.05 -8.03 1.15
C GLY A 59 -12.89 -8.00 2.15
N PHE A 60 -13.06 -8.64 3.30
CA PHE A 60 -12.00 -8.77 4.30
C PHE A 60 -10.77 -9.54 3.79
N VAL A 61 -10.99 -10.64 3.06
CA VAL A 61 -9.89 -11.40 2.42
C VAL A 61 -9.14 -10.52 1.41
N PHE A 62 -9.84 -9.74 0.59
CA PHE A 62 -9.21 -8.82 -0.37
C PHE A 62 -8.37 -7.73 0.32
N ILE A 63 -8.85 -7.18 1.44
CA ILE A 63 -8.07 -6.23 2.25
C ILE A 63 -6.80 -6.89 2.82
N ILE A 64 -6.91 -8.12 3.35
CA ILE A 64 -5.75 -8.86 3.85
C ILE A 64 -4.71 -9.08 2.74
N ILE A 65 -5.13 -9.48 1.53
CA ILE A 65 -4.23 -9.68 0.40
C ILE A 65 -3.48 -8.38 0.06
N GLY A 66 -4.18 -7.25 0.00
CA GLY A 66 -3.55 -5.96 -0.26
C GLY A 66 -2.56 -5.54 0.85
N LEU A 67 -2.89 -5.77 2.12
CA LEU A 67 -1.98 -5.54 3.26
C LEU A 67 -0.74 -6.42 3.21
N LEU A 68 -0.89 -7.73 2.96
CA LEU A 68 0.22 -8.65 2.80
C LEU A 68 1.14 -8.24 1.65
N GLY A 69 0.55 -7.76 0.56
CA GLY A 69 1.31 -7.20 -0.56
C GLY A 69 2.15 -5.97 -0.19
N HIS A 70 1.63 -5.09 0.67
CA HIS A 70 2.39 -3.94 1.19
C HIS A 70 3.54 -4.38 2.11
N ILE A 71 3.31 -5.37 2.98
CA ILE A 71 4.34 -5.95 3.84
C ILE A 71 5.44 -6.59 2.97
N TYR A 72 5.04 -7.34 1.94
CA TYR A 72 5.96 -7.97 1.00
C TYR A 72 6.84 -6.94 0.28
N ALA A 73 6.22 -5.87 -0.23
CA ALA A 73 6.94 -4.77 -0.87
C ALA A 73 7.94 -4.08 0.08
N PHE A 74 7.61 -3.95 1.36
CA PHE A 74 8.51 -3.39 2.36
C PHE A 74 9.73 -4.28 2.61
N ILE A 75 9.54 -5.59 2.75
CA ILE A 75 10.63 -6.57 2.95
C ILE A 75 11.55 -6.56 1.73
N ARG A 76 10.97 -6.68 0.53
CA ARG A 76 11.70 -6.89 -0.72
C ARG A 76 12.28 -5.62 -1.33
N GLY A 77 11.66 -4.47 -1.09
CA GLY A 77 12.22 -3.16 -1.47
C GLY A 77 13.39 -2.70 -0.62
N GLY A 78 13.77 -3.51 0.36
CA GLY A 78 14.93 -3.32 1.21
C GLY A 78 16.19 -4.06 0.80
N GLU A 79 16.08 -4.95 -0.19
CA GLU A 79 17.18 -5.62 -0.91
C GLU A 79 17.74 -4.71 -2.02
#